data_AF-A0A0G2ICW5-F1
#
_entry.id   AF-A0A0G2ICW5-F1
#
_cell.length_a   1.000
_cell.length_b   1.000
_cell.length_c   1.000
_cell.angle_alpha   90.00
_cell.angle_beta   90.00
_cell.angle_gamma   90.00
#
_symmetry.space_group_name_H-M   'P 1'
#
loop_
_entity.id
_entity.type
_entity.pdbx_description
1 polymer ?
#
loop_
_entity_poly.entity_id
_entity_poly.type
_entity_poly.pdbx_seq_one_letter_code
_entity_poly.pdbx_strand_id
1 'polypeptide(L)'
;MFSKTIIHVILLALAPIALSSPVLLEGRDTTATNVKCTDKAANIDEHNKNVALLQICGGIAGSIQKCGGSPTSTTGESGDAKFTLNPTDAGATINISKGRWEQCIKSAESTCSNGSAYTATCPGGASTGDIDFELTKQ
;
A
#
# COMPACT_ATOMS: atom_id res chain seq x y z
N MET A 1 20.26 79.49 2.48
CA MET A 1 19.68 78.33 1.78
C MET A 1 20.39 77.08 2.30
N PHE A 2 19.78 76.35 3.24
CA PHE A 2 20.33 75.10 3.76
C PHE A 2 19.34 73.97 3.45
N SER A 3 19.75 73.11 2.52
CA SER A 3 18.97 71.98 2.01
C SER A 3 18.95 70.85 3.04
N LYS A 4 17.76 70.47 3.52
CA LYS A 4 17.57 69.32 4.40
C LYS A 4 17.43 68.05 3.55
N THR A 5 18.51 67.28 3.44
CA THR A 5 18.48 65.95 2.84
C THR A 5 17.87 64.96 3.82
N ILE A 6 16.65 64.50 3.52
CA ILE A 6 15.93 63.48 4.28
C ILE A 6 16.47 62.10 3.87
N ILE A 7 17.27 61.49 4.75
CA ILE A 7 17.76 60.12 4.60
C ILE A 7 16.62 59.16 4.96
N HIS A 8 16.03 58.52 3.96
CA HIS A 8 15.09 57.41 4.15
C HIS A 8 15.87 56.15 4.56
N VAL A 9 15.75 55.73 5.82
CA VAL A 9 16.22 54.44 6.30
C VAL A 9 15.19 53.39 5.89
N ILE A 10 15.46 52.67 4.78
CA ILE A 10 14.67 51.51 4.37
C ILE A 10 15.13 50.32 5.21
N LEU A 11 14.29 49.94 6.18
CA LEU A 11 14.47 48.75 7.00
C LEU A 11 14.06 47.51 6.17
N LEU A 12 15.03 46.81 5.58
CA LEU A 12 14.80 45.51 4.97
C LEU A 12 14.53 44.47 6.07
N ALA A 13 13.28 44.07 6.23
CA ALA A 13 12.90 42.93 7.04
C ALA A 13 13.36 41.64 6.35
N LEU A 14 14.38 40.97 6.90
CA LEU A 14 14.71 39.60 6.52
C LEU A 14 13.61 38.67 7.04
N ALA A 15 12.76 38.17 6.14
CA ALA A 15 11.88 37.05 6.43
C ALA A 15 12.69 35.73 6.38
N PRO A 16 12.62 34.86 7.39
CA PRO A 16 13.26 33.56 7.35
C PRO A 16 12.58 32.68 6.29
N ILE A 17 13.32 32.29 5.26
CA ILE A 17 12.89 31.28 4.29
C ILE A 17 13.00 29.93 5.00
N ALA A 18 11.89 29.41 5.49
CA ALA A 18 11.81 28.04 5.97
C ALA A 18 12.03 27.08 4.79
N LEU A 19 13.22 26.48 4.70
CA LEU A 19 13.49 25.36 3.82
C LEU A 19 12.76 24.13 4.37
N SER A 20 11.59 23.82 3.85
CA SER A 20 10.95 22.53 4.08
C SER A 20 11.75 21.46 3.35
N SER A 21 12.69 20.79 4.04
CA SER A 21 13.28 19.57 3.51
C SER A 21 12.14 18.58 3.20
N PRO A 22 12.15 17.89 2.05
CA PRO A 22 11.22 16.81 1.83
C PRO A 22 11.49 15.76 2.90
N VAL A 23 10.51 15.53 3.76
CA VAL A 23 10.49 14.36 4.65
C VAL A 23 10.54 13.16 3.72
N LEU A 24 11.67 12.46 3.63
CA LEU A 24 11.68 11.12 3.07
C LEU A 24 10.73 10.29 3.93
N LEU A 25 9.56 10.00 3.37
CA LEU A 25 8.61 9.02 3.92
C LEU A 25 9.19 7.62 3.68
N GLU A 26 10.33 7.30 4.29
CA GLU A 26 10.82 5.93 4.44
C GLU A 26 9.81 5.18 5.33
N GLY A 27 8.79 4.59 4.71
CA GLY A 27 7.80 3.79 5.46
C GLY A 27 6.48 3.51 4.77
N ARG A 28 6.24 3.97 3.53
CA ARG A 28 4.95 3.75 2.85
C ARG A 28 5.06 3.41 1.37
N ASP A 29 6.10 2.68 0.97
CA ASP A 29 5.99 2.04 -0.34
C ASP A 29 4.92 0.95 -0.25
N THR A 30 3.88 1.09 -1.07
CA THR A 30 2.77 0.14 -1.20
C THR A 30 2.59 -0.26 -2.67
N THR A 31 3.59 0.07 -3.49
CA THR A 31 3.63 -0.31 -4.90
C THR A 31 3.95 -1.79 -4.95
N ALA A 32 3.00 -2.59 -5.43
CA ALA A 32 3.24 -4.01 -5.59
C ALA A 32 4.35 -4.25 -6.62
N THR A 33 5.26 -5.14 -6.30
CA THR A 33 6.38 -5.57 -7.16
C THR A 33 6.15 -7.00 -7.64
N ASN A 34 7.01 -7.49 -8.55
CA ASN A 34 6.93 -8.85 -9.09
C ASN A 34 5.54 -9.24 -9.63
N VAL A 35 4.79 -8.25 -10.11
CA VAL A 35 3.42 -8.47 -10.58
C VAL A 35 3.45 -9.32 -11.85
N LYS A 36 2.81 -10.48 -11.80
CA LYS A 36 2.69 -11.39 -12.94
C LYS A 36 1.25 -11.81 -13.10
N CYS A 37 0.64 -11.43 -14.22
CA CYS A 37 -0.69 -11.91 -14.58
C CYS A 37 -0.59 -13.38 -15.00
N THR A 38 -1.10 -14.28 -14.16
CA THR A 38 -1.02 -15.74 -14.33
C THR A 38 -2.11 -16.27 -15.24
N ASP A 39 -3.29 -15.65 -15.22
CA ASP A 39 -4.37 -15.94 -16.16
C ASP A 39 -5.19 -14.67 -16.46
N LYS A 40 -5.02 -14.14 -17.68
CA LYS A 40 -5.76 -12.97 -18.16
C LYS A 40 -7.22 -13.26 -18.54
N ALA A 41 -7.56 -14.54 -18.71
CA ALA A 41 -8.89 -15.00 -19.06
C ALA A 41 -9.67 -15.54 -17.85
N ALA A 42 -9.14 -15.36 -16.63
CA ALA A 42 -9.79 -15.84 -15.42
C ALA A 42 -11.22 -15.27 -15.28
N ASN A 43 -11.46 -14.02 -15.68
CA ASN A 43 -12.77 -13.35 -15.54
C ASN A 43 -13.30 -13.47 -14.09
N ILE A 44 -12.46 -13.12 -13.11
CA ILE A 44 -12.83 -13.09 -11.68
C ILE A 44 -13.80 -11.93 -11.47
N ASP A 45 -14.92 -12.21 -10.80
CA ASP A 45 -15.92 -11.19 -10.49
C ASP A 45 -15.38 -10.13 -9.51
N GLU A 46 -15.65 -8.86 -9.80
CA GLU A 46 -15.11 -7.73 -9.03
C GLU A 46 -15.70 -7.67 -7.62
N HIS A 47 -16.98 -8.01 -7.45
CA HIS A 47 -17.60 -8.04 -6.12
C HIS A 47 -16.98 -9.14 -5.26
N ASN A 48 -16.87 -10.35 -5.80
CA ASN A 48 -16.22 -11.49 -5.14
C ASN A 48 -14.78 -11.14 -4.74
N LYS A 49 -14.00 -10.55 -5.65
CA LYS A 49 -12.63 -10.11 -5.38
C LYS A 49 -12.56 -9.09 -4.24
N ASN A 50 -13.43 -8.08 -4.23
CA ASN A 50 -13.46 -7.05 -3.18
C ASN A 50 -13.88 -7.62 -1.82
N VAL A 51 -14.76 -8.61 -1.80
CA VAL A 51 -15.12 -9.31 -0.56
C VAL A 51 -13.95 -10.19 -0.10
N ALA A 52 -13.37 -11.00 -0.99
CA ALA A 52 -12.22 -11.87 -0.70
C ALA A 52 -11.02 -11.08 -0.13
N LEU A 53 -10.72 -9.91 -0.72
CA LEU A 53 -9.71 -8.97 -0.22
C LEU A 53 -9.87 -8.68 1.28
N LEU A 54 -11.12 -8.48 1.71
CA LEU A 54 -11.46 -8.12 3.09
C LEU A 54 -11.55 -9.33 4.03
N GLN A 55 -11.56 -10.56 3.52
CA GLN A 55 -11.71 -11.78 4.33
C GLN A 55 -10.40 -12.34 4.88
N ILE A 56 -9.23 -11.79 4.50
CA ILE A 56 -7.95 -12.23 5.06
C ILE A 56 -7.94 -12.12 6.59
N CYS A 57 -7.28 -13.07 7.24
CA CYS A 57 -7.10 -13.15 8.70
C CYS A 57 -8.42 -13.19 9.48
N GLY A 58 -9.45 -13.83 8.91
CA GLY A 58 -10.79 -13.92 9.49
C GLY A 58 -11.63 -12.66 9.34
N GLY A 59 -11.15 -11.68 8.56
CA GLY A 59 -11.86 -10.43 8.27
C GLY A 59 -11.11 -9.19 8.75
N ILE A 60 -10.74 -8.31 7.81
CA ILE A 60 -10.14 -6.99 8.06
C ILE A 60 -11.11 -5.87 7.67
N ALA A 61 -12.35 -5.96 8.15
CA ALA A 61 -13.41 -4.97 7.96
C ALA A 61 -13.87 -4.36 9.29
N GLY A 62 -14.53 -3.19 9.23
CA GLY A 62 -15.10 -2.54 10.43
C GLY A 62 -14.03 -2.07 11.43
N SER A 63 -14.10 -2.52 12.68
CA SER A 63 -13.12 -2.14 13.72
C SER A 63 -11.77 -2.87 13.57
N ILE A 64 -11.72 -4.00 12.87
CA ILE A 64 -10.49 -4.73 12.57
C ILE A 64 -9.89 -4.11 11.31
N GLN A 65 -8.76 -3.42 11.46
CA GLN A 65 -8.08 -2.70 10.39
C GLN A 65 -6.69 -3.27 10.09
N LYS A 66 -6.40 -4.48 10.56
CA LYS A 66 -5.09 -5.10 10.46
C LYS A 66 -5.20 -6.62 10.47
N CYS A 67 -4.54 -7.27 9.52
CA CYS A 67 -4.15 -8.65 9.70
C CYS A 67 -2.88 -8.69 10.56
N GLY A 68 -3.02 -9.16 11.79
CA GLY A 68 -1.95 -9.33 12.76
C GLY A 68 -2.25 -10.52 13.67
N GLY A 69 -1.48 -10.70 14.75
CA GLY A 69 -1.58 -11.91 15.58
C GLY A 69 -0.69 -13.05 15.09
N SER A 70 0.30 -12.72 14.25
CA SER A 70 1.37 -13.61 13.83
C SER A 70 0.98 -14.85 12.99
N PRO A 71 -0.03 -14.81 12.09
CA PRO A 71 -0.21 -15.93 11.17
C PRO A 71 0.96 -15.99 10.17
N THR A 72 1.43 -17.19 9.83
CA THR A 72 2.46 -17.39 8.80
C THR A 72 1.87 -17.50 7.39
N SER A 73 0.55 -17.61 7.28
CA SER A 73 -0.20 -17.61 6.04
C SER A 73 -1.63 -17.20 6.32
N THR A 74 -2.31 -16.64 5.32
CA THR A 74 -3.75 -16.40 5.41
C THR A 74 -4.39 -16.47 4.04
N THR A 75 -5.68 -16.79 4.02
CA THR A 75 -6.51 -16.70 2.82
C THR A 75 -7.72 -15.82 3.07
N GLY A 76 -8.18 -15.18 2.00
CA GLY A 76 -9.46 -14.49 1.93
C GLY A 76 -10.18 -14.97 0.69
N GLU A 77 -11.42 -15.43 0.84
CA GLU A 77 -12.15 -16.13 -0.23
C GLU A 77 -13.59 -15.60 -0.30
N SER A 78 -14.11 -15.49 -1.52
CA SER A 78 -15.51 -15.17 -1.77
C SER A 78 -15.87 -15.54 -3.21
N GLY A 79 -16.93 -16.33 -3.39
CA GLY A 79 -17.40 -16.74 -4.71
C GLY A 79 -16.30 -17.39 -5.54
N ASP A 80 -15.89 -16.74 -6.63
CA ASP A 80 -14.84 -17.22 -7.54
C ASP A 80 -13.45 -16.62 -7.27
N ALA A 81 -13.28 -15.80 -6.22
CA ALA A 81 -12.04 -15.12 -5.92
C ALA A 81 -11.37 -15.67 -4.66
N LYS A 82 -10.07 -15.97 -4.75
CA LYS A 82 -9.24 -16.37 -3.60
C LYS A 82 -7.93 -15.61 -3.57
N PHE A 83 -7.69 -14.90 -2.46
CA PHE A 83 -6.38 -14.39 -2.10
C PHE A 83 -5.65 -15.35 -1.16
N THR A 84 -4.37 -15.59 -1.43
CA THR A 84 -3.45 -16.30 -0.52
C THR A 84 -2.24 -15.41 -0.26
N LEU A 85 -1.84 -15.24 1.01
CA LEU A 85 -0.74 -14.38 1.41
C LEU A 85 0.27 -15.16 2.25
N ASN A 86 1.56 -14.95 2.01
CA ASN A 86 2.66 -15.53 2.79
C ASN A 86 3.80 -14.51 2.96
N PRO A 87 4.45 -14.44 4.13
CA PRO A 87 5.70 -13.71 4.27
C PRO A 87 6.80 -14.29 3.37
N THR A 88 7.59 -13.39 2.78
CA THR A 88 8.74 -13.71 1.94
C THR A 88 9.90 -14.28 2.76
N ASP A 89 10.12 -13.72 3.95
CA ASP A 89 11.20 -14.13 4.84
C ASP A 89 10.81 -15.35 5.69
N ALA A 90 11.70 -16.34 5.74
CA ALA A 90 11.50 -17.54 6.55
C ALA A 90 11.37 -17.20 8.04
N GLY A 91 10.30 -17.68 8.67
CA GLY A 91 10.01 -17.43 10.09
C GLY A 91 9.33 -16.09 10.38
N ALA A 92 9.11 -15.24 9.37
CA ALA A 92 8.31 -14.04 9.52
C ALA A 92 6.81 -14.37 9.61
N THR A 93 6.03 -13.40 10.09
CA THR A 93 4.58 -13.49 10.24
C THR A 93 3.88 -12.30 9.59
N ILE A 94 2.60 -12.44 9.27
CA ILE A 94 1.85 -11.37 8.61
C ILE A 94 1.50 -10.27 9.62
N ASN A 95 1.72 -9.03 9.19
CA ASN A 95 1.60 -7.80 9.97
C ASN A 95 1.17 -6.62 9.08
N ILE A 96 0.11 -6.79 8.30
CA ILE A 96 -0.33 -5.84 7.26
C ILE A 96 -1.60 -5.09 7.69
N SER A 97 -1.61 -3.77 7.54
CA SER A 97 -2.82 -2.96 7.75
C SER A 97 -3.73 -3.03 6.53
N LYS A 98 -5.05 -2.87 6.74
CA LYS A 98 -6.05 -2.84 5.66
C LYS A 98 -5.66 -1.85 4.56
N GLY A 99 -5.35 -0.61 4.92
CA GLY A 99 -5.01 0.42 3.95
C GLY A 99 -3.75 0.13 3.14
N ARG A 100 -2.75 -0.57 3.71
CA ARG A 100 -1.56 -1.01 2.96
C ARG A 100 -1.94 -2.11 1.96
N TRP A 101 -2.70 -3.09 2.43
CA TRP A 101 -3.16 -4.21 1.63
C TRP A 101 -3.98 -3.76 0.41
N GLU A 102 -4.96 -2.88 0.62
CA GLU A 102 -5.78 -2.32 -0.46
C GLU A 102 -4.94 -1.55 -1.50
N GLN A 103 -3.91 -0.83 -1.07
CA GLN A 103 -3.01 -0.12 -1.98
C GLN A 103 -2.12 -1.07 -2.79
N CYS A 104 -1.60 -2.14 -2.19
CA CYS A 104 -0.85 -3.17 -2.91
C CYS A 104 -1.71 -3.85 -3.97
N ILE A 105 -2.96 -4.21 -3.66
CA ILE A 105 -3.88 -4.78 -4.66
C ILE A 105 -4.14 -3.79 -5.78
N LYS A 106 -4.50 -2.54 -5.46
CA LYS A 106 -4.73 -1.50 -6.47
C LYS A 106 -3.51 -1.31 -7.38
N SER A 107 -2.31 -1.37 -6.81
CA SER A 107 -1.06 -1.29 -7.57
C SER A 107 -0.88 -2.52 -8.48
N ALA A 108 -1.11 -3.73 -8.01
CA ALA A 108 -1.02 -4.94 -8.83
C ALA A 108 -2.03 -4.93 -10.00
N GLU A 109 -3.25 -4.49 -9.73
CA GLU A 109 -4.33 -4.38 -10.72
C GLU A 109 -4.12 -3.25 -11.74
N SER A 110 -3.21 -2.31 -11.48
CA SER A 110 -2.78 -1.37 -12.53
C SER A 110 -1.94 -2.04 -13.63
N THR A 111 -1.38 -3.22 -13.34
CA THR A 111 -0.55 -4.01 -14.28
C THR A 111 -1.33 -5.10 -14.99
N CYS A 112 -2.28 -5.74 -14.31
CA CYS A 112 -3.12 -6.80 -14.86
C CYS A 112 -4.53 -6.30 -15.16
N SER A 113 -5.11 -6.69 -16.30
CA SER A 113 -6.51 -6.35 -16.62
C SER A 113 -7.45 -6.79 -15.50
N ASN A 114 -8.47 -5.97 -15.20
CA ASN A 114 -9.50 -6.32 -14.23
C ASN A 114 -10.07 -7.72 -14.50
N GLY A 115 -10.15 -8.54 -13.44
CA GLY A 115 -10.62 -9.93 -13.51
C GLY A 115 -9.54 -10.96 -13.86
N SER A 116 -8.27 -10.57 -14.05
CA SER A 116 -7.16 -11.52 -14.23
C SER A 116 -6.74 -12.15 -12.89
N ALA A 117 -6.30 -13.40 -12.92
CA ALA A 117 -5.51 -14.00 -11.85
C ALA A 117 -4.06 -13.47 -11.92
N TYR A 118 -3.41 -13.31 -10.77
CA TYR A 118 -2.05 -12.78 -10.71
C TYR A 118 -1.32 -13.15 -9.42
N THR A 119 0.02 -13.08 -9.47
CA THR A 119 0.89 -13.06 -8.29
C THR A 119 1.57 -11.70 -8.16
N ALA A 120 1.88 -11.27 -6.95
CA ALA A 120 2.63 -10.05 -6.69
C ALA A 120 3.27 -10.08 -5.29
N THR A 121 4.19 -9.16 -5.05
CA THR A 121 4.81 -8.92 -3.74
C THR A 121 4.39 -7.54 -3.24
N CYS A 122 3.84 -7.47 -2.03
CA CYS A 122 3.50 -6.22 -1.34
C CYS A 122 4.67 -5.84 -0.41
N PRO A 123 5.32 -4.68 -0.63
CA PRO A 123 6.41 -4.25 0.24
C PRO A 123 5.96 -4.03 1.68
N GLY A 124 6.74 -4.57 2.61
CA GLY A 124 6.41 -4.65 4.02
C GLY A 124 5.17 -5.51 4.31
N GLY A 125 4.56 -5.29 5.47
CA GLY A 125 3.36 -6.03 5.86
C GLY A 125 3.62 -7.43 6.41
N ALA A 126 4.88 -7.86 6.52
CA ALA A 126 5.32 -8.93 7.40
C ALA A 126 5.99 -8.38 8.68
N SER A 127 6.26 -9.23 9.66
CA SER A 127 7.05 -8.90 10.85
C SER A 127 8.49 -8.53 10.48
N THR A 128 8.98 -9.11 9.39
CA THR A 128 10.23 -8.76 8.70
C THR A 128 10.03 -9.07 7.22
N GLY A 129 10.50 -8.18 6.35
CA GLY A 129 10.35 -8.33 4.90
C GLY A 129 8.93 -8.04 4.40
N ASP A 130 8.64 -8.64 3.25
CA ASP A 130 7.48 -8.38 2.41
C ASP A 130 6.45 -9.51 2.47
N ILE A 131 5.28 -9.30 1.86
CA ILE A 131 4.25 -10.32 1.67
C ILE A 131 4.14 -10.69 0.20
N ASP A 132 4.36 -11.95 -0.13
CA ASP A 132 3.93 -12.51 -1.40
C ASP A 132 2.44 -12.83 -1.35
N PHE A 133 1.74 -12.53 -2.43
CA PHE A 133 0.33 -12.83 -2.56
C PHE A 133 -0.07 -13.28 -3.96
N GLU A 134 -1.12 -14.07 -4.00
CA GLU A 134 -1.72 -14.60 -5.22
C GLU A 134 -3.23 -14.38 -5.19
N LEU A 135 -3.78 -13.93 -6.33
CA LEU A 135 -5.20 -13.99 -6.65
C LEU A 135 -5.44 -15.10 -7.65
N THR A 136 -6.24 -16.10 -7.27
CA THR A 136 -6.69 -17.18 -8.17
C THR A 136 -8.20 -17.16 -8.35
N LYS A 137 -8.63 -17.78 -9.46
CA LYS A 137 -10.02 -18.19 -9.65
C LYS A 137 -10.24 -19.57 -9.04
N GLN A 138 -11.31 -19.73 -8.25
CA GLN A 138 -11.69 -21.03 -7.68
C GLN A 138 -12.41 -21.94 -8.68
#